data_AF-A0AAV4G785-F1
#
_entry.id   AF-A0AAV4G785-F1
#
_cell.length_a   1.000
_cell.length_b   1.000
_cell.length_c   1.000
_cell.angle_alpha   90.00
_cell.angle_beta   90.00
_cell.angle_gamma   90.00
#
_symmetry.space_group_name_H-M   'P 1'
#
loop_
_entity.id
_entity.type
_entity.pdbx_description
1 polymer ?
#
loop_
_entity_poly.entity_id
_entity_poly.type
_entity_poly.pdbx_seq_one_letter_code
_entity_poly.pdbx_strand_id
1 'polypeptide(L)'
;MWMYRLLAEVFGLLRFQSMCPNSGKRALLEQMWEGLKSQNQNTNSSDPLSEKLCVEGKVMQRAECHPIVDSNYRLMKKEQMQAHNTPQRQMKNEDKKSKKTEKRSRAEKDKVMDILFNAFEKHQFYNIKDLMGITKQPVPYLKEILKEICNYNVTAPHKHMWELKPEFRHYKTSEDAGS
;
A
#
# COMPACT_ATOMS: atom_id res chain seq x y z
N MET A 1 13.21 28.26 20.28
CA MET A 1 11.99 27.49 19.94
C MET A 1 11.95 26.97 18.49
N TRP A 2 13.08 26.78 17.77
CA TRP A 2 13.05 26.28 16.37
C TRP A 2 14.27 25.45 15.94
N MET A 3 14.80 24.56 16.80
CA MET A 3 15.79 23.55 16.36
C MET A 3 15.40 22.10 16.69
N TYR A 4 14.20 21.87 17.22
CA TYR A 4 13.63 20.53 17.43
C TYR A 4 12.47 20.21 16.47
N ARG A 5 12.48 20.75 15.24
CA ARG A 5 11.53 20.40 14.15
C ARG A 5 12.20 20.21 12.79
N LEU A 6 13.45 19.72 12.74
CA LEU A 6 14.07 19.22 11.50
C LEU A 6 14.92 17.95 11.70
N LEU A 7 14.67 17.22 12.80
CA LEU A 7 15.31 15.94 13.12
C LEU A 7 14.24 14.86 13.37
N ALA A 8 13.14 14.91 12.62
CA ALA A 8 12.07 13.90 12.68
C ALA A 8 11.69 13.29 11.31
N GLU A 9 12.37 13.65 10.21
CA GLU A 9 12.04 13.11 8.86
C GLU A 9 13.17 12.38 8.12
N VAL A 10 14.37 12.21 8.70
CA VAL A 10 15.50 11.53 7.99
C VAL A 10 15.96 10.23 8.66
N PHE A 11 15.50 9.90 9.87
CA PHE A 11 15.79 8.61 10.53
C PHE A 11 14.50 7.85 10.88
N GLY A 12 13.71 7.54 9.86
CA GLY A 12 12.64 6.54 9.94
C GLY A 12 13.18 5.12 9.79
N LEU A 13 14.15 4.72 10.63
CA LEU A 13 14.57 3.33 10.75
C LEU A 13 14.07 2.79 12.10
N LEU A 14 12.92 2.12 12.09
CA LEU A 14 12.72 0.91 12.89
C LEU A 14 11.46 0.15 12.44
N ARG A 15 11.60 -0.67 11.40
CA ARG A 15 11.00 -2.01 11.44
C ARG A 15 12.09 -3.04 11.19
N PHE A 16 13.07 -3.02 12.10
CA PHE A 16 13.98 -4.13 12.28
C PHE A 16 13.23 -5.20 13.10
N GLN A 17 12.42 -6.00 12.41
CA GLN A 17 11.90 -7.22 13.01
C GLN A 17 12.25 -8.39 12.10
N SER A 18 12.93 -9.35 12.74
CA SER A 18 13.14 -10.72 12.28
C SER A 18 14.42 -10.97 11.47
N MET A 19 15.57 -11.10 12.15
CA MET A 19 16.08 -12.42 12.58
C MET A 19 17.59 -12.30 12.89
N CYS A 20 17.97 -12.14 14.15
CA CYS A 20 19.33 -12.42 14.62
C CYS A 20 19.25 -13.26 15.89
N PRO A 21 19.63 -14.55 15.85
CA PRO A 21 19.81 -15.36 17.04
C PRO A 21 21.23 -15.14 17.58
N ASN A 22 21.36 -14.31 18.62
CA ASN A 22 22.22 -14.61 19.77
C ASN A 22 22.11 -13.50 20.82
N SER A 23 21.44 -13.85 21.92
CA SER A 23 21.35 -13.07 23.15
C SER A 23 22.73 -12.96 23.80
N GLY A 24 23.28 -11.75 23.88
CA GLY A 24 24.46 -11.50 24.73
C GLY A 24 25.20 -10.19 24.45
N LYS A 25 25.16 -9.64 23.23
CA LYS A 25 26.02 -8.49 22.87
C LYS A 25 25.43 -7.10 23.12
N ARG A 26 24.16 -6.99 23.55
CA ARG A 26 23.54 -5.68 23.87
C ARG A 26 23.94 -5.15 25.25
N ALA A 27 24.07 -6.01 26.25
CA ALA A 27 24.37 -5.59 27.62
C ALA A 27 25.80 -5.03 27.79
N LEU A 28 26.76 -5.54 27.01
CA LEU A 28 28.16 -5.10 27.05
C LEU A 28 28.35 -3.70 26.46
N LEU A 29 27.52 -3.32 25.47
CA LEU A 29 27.61 -2.00 24.83
C LEU A 29 26.98 -0.89 25.70
N GLU A 30 25.95 -1.20 26.49
CA GLU A 30 25.36 -0.24 27.43
C GLU A 30 26.21 -0.03 28.69
N GLN A 31 26.88 -1.07 29.20
CA GLN A 31 27.80 -0.92 30.35
C GLN A 31 29.04 -0.06 30.02
N MET A 32 29.54 -0.09 28.79
CA MET A 32 30.64 0.78 28.37
C MET A 32 30.22 2.25 28.22
N TRP A 33 28.95 2.53 27.90
CA TRP A 33 28.48 3.90 27.66
C TRP A 33 28.20 4.68 28.95
N GLU A 34 27.72 4.01 30.01
CA GLU A 34 27.47 4.67 31.30
C GLU A 34 28.74 4.90 32.14
N GLY A 35 29.84 4.20 31.85
CA GLY A 35 31.13 4.40 32.51
C GLY A 35 31.83 5.74 32.17
N LEU A 36 31.43 6.41 31.09
CA LEU A 36 32.12 7.61 30.60
C LEU A 36 31.52 8.94 31.11
N LYS A 37 30.39 8.92 31.83
CA LYS A 37 29.70 10.15 32.28
C LYS A 37 30.11 10.65 33.67
N SER A 38 30.94 9.90 34.39
CA SER A 38 31.28 10.25 35.77
C SER A 38 32.76 10.56 35.93
N GLN A 39 33.21 11.69 35.37
CA GLN A 39 34.25 12.55 35.96
C GLN A 39 34.17 13.96 35.34
N ASN A 40 33.84 14.96 36.17
CA ASN A 40 34.80 15.97 36.63
C ASN A 40 34.14 17.36 36.83
N GLN A 41 34.20 17.87 38.07
CA GLN A 41 33.98 19.28 38.42
C GLN A 41 35.35 19.93 38.72
N ASN A 42 35.77 20.80 37.80
CA ASN A 42 36.62 22.01 37.90
C ASN A 42 37.64 22.20 39.06
N THR A 43 38.92 22.42 38.70
CA THR A 43 39.86 23.37 39.36
C THR A 43 40.92 23.92 38.39
N ASN A 44 41.19 25.21 38.47
CA ASN A 44 42.08 26.01 37.61
C ASN A 44 43.59 25.62 37.67
N SER A 45 44.23 25.49 36.50
CA SER A 45 45.69 25.64 36.29
C SER A 45 45.98 25.97 34.81
N SER A 46 46.82 26.97 34.56
CA SER A 46 47.17 27.54 33.25
C SER A 46 48.03 26.61 32.34
N ASP A 47 47.49 26.28 31.14
CA ASP A 47 48.06 25.79 29.84
C ASP A 47 49.10 24.63 29.78
N PRO A 48 49.26 23.84 28.67
CA PRO A 48 48.50 23.69 27.41
C PRO A 48 48.27 22.21 26.96
N LEU A 49 47.05 21.82 26.57
CA LEU A 49 46.81 20.58 25.79
C LEU A 49 45.97 20.92 24.55
N SER A 50 46.56 21.78 23.72
CA SER A 50 46.25 21.87 22.29
C SER A 50 46.00 20.48 21.74
N GLU A 51 44.87 20.25 21.06
CA GLU A 51 44.71 19.10 20.17
C GLU A 51 45.99 18.96 19.36
N LYS A 52 46.75 17.90 19.62
CA LYS A 52 48.10 17.75 19.10
C LYS A 52 47.97 17.35 17.63
N LEU A 53 47.78 18.35 16.78
CA LEU A 53 47.79 18.19 15.34
C LEU A 53 49.20 17.76 14.92
N CYS A 54 49.36 16.48 14.63
CA CYS A 54 50.58 15.93 14.05
C CYS A 54 50.42 15.79 12.54
N VAL A 55 51.47 16.15 11.81
CA VAL A 55 51.53 15.92 10.36
C VAL A 55 52.02 14.50 10.15
N GLU A 56 51.14 13.62 9.67
CA GLU A 56 51.56 12.34 9.11
C GLU A 56 52.39 12.60 7.84
N GLY A 57 53.44 11.82 7.66
CA GLY A 57 54.52 12.11 6.71
C GLY A 57 54.09 12.35 5.25
N LYS A 58 55.07 12.74 4.43
CA LYS A 58 54.83 13.01 3.00
C LYS A 58 54.48 11.72 2.25
N VAL A 59 53.39 11.73 1.49
CA VAL A 59 53.03 10.63 0.58
C VAL A 59 54.06 10.57 -0.54
N MET A 60 54.88 9.52 -0.54
CA MET A 60 55.94 9.29 -1.54
C MET A 60 55.39 8.67 -2.82
N GLN A 61 54.47 7.70 -2.68
CA GLN A 61 53.93 6.98 -3.82
C GLN A 61 52.52 6.50 -3.50
N ARG A 62 51.63 6.62 -4.48
CA ARG A 62 50.32 5.97 -4.44
C ARG A 62 50.41 4.64 -5.16
N ALA A 63 49.86 3.62 -4.55
CA ALA A 63 49.70 2.31 -5.15
C ALA A 63 48.21 1.92 -5.09
N GLU A 64 47.76 1.19 -6.10
CA GLU A 64 46.40 0.66 -6.18
C GLU A 64 46.42 -0.84 -5.91
N CYS A 65 45.61 -1.29 -4.95
CA CYS A 65 45.48 -2.70 -4.65
C CYS A 65 44.52 -3.36 -5.66
N HIS A 66 45.04 -4.35 -6.38
CA HIS A 66 44.27 -5.14 -7.34
C HIS A 66 44.06 -6.55 -6.80
N PRO A 67 42.84 -7.10 -6.85
CA PRO A 67 42.58 -8.48 -6.45
C PRO A 67 43.15 -9.46 -7.46
N ILE A 68 43.56 -10.62 -6.97
CA ILE A 68 44.02 -11.74 -7.82
C ILE A 68 42.80 -12.31 -8.56
N VAL A 69 42.86 -12.35 -9.89
CA VAL A 69 41.72 -12.72 -10.76
C VAL A 69 41.63 -14.23 -10.96
N ASP A 70 41.27 -14.96 -9.91
CA ASP A 70 40.97 -16.39 -9.96
C ASP A 70 39.52 -16.66 -10.42
N SER A 71 39.14 -17.94 -10.52
CA SER A 71 37.76 -18.33 -10.90
C SER A 71 36.73 -17.89 -9.86
N ASN A 72 37.06 -17.95 -8.57
CA ASN A 72 36.18 -17.62 -7.45
C ASN A 72 35.86 -16.11 -7.39
N TYR A 73 36.87 -15.26 -7.55
CA TYR A 73 36.76 -13.80 -7.64
C TYR A 73 35.88 -13.37 -8.81
N ARG A 74 36.00 -14.02 -9.98
CA ARG A 74 35.12 -13.74 -11.14
C ARG A 74 33.67 -14.11 -10.86
N LEU A 75 33.43 -15.25 -10.19
CA LEU A 75 32.08 -15.69 -9.80
C LEU A 75 31.46 -14.71 -8.81
N MET A 76 32.18 -14.38 -7.74
CA MET A 76 31.75 -13.41 -6.73
C MET A 76 31.45 -12.04 -7.36
N LYS A 77 32.32 -11.54 -8.25
CA LYS A 77 32.12 -10.23 -8.89
C LYS A 77 30.91 -10.23 -9.82
N LYS A 78 30.67 -11.34 -10.54
CA LYS A 78 29.48 -11.52 -11.39
C LYS A 78 28.19 -11.49 -10.57
N GLU A 79 28.17 -12.17 -9.43
CA GLU A 79 27.00 -12.19 -8.53
C GLU A 79 26.69 -10.80 -7.96
N GLN A 80 27.72 -10.06 -7.51
CA GLN A 80 27.57 -8.68 -7.05
C GLN A 80 27.02 -7.76 -8.15
N MET A 81 27.52 -7.89 -9.38
CA MET A 81 27.02 -7.14 -10.52
C MET A 81 25.57 -7.49 -10.85
N GLN A 82 25.20 -8.77 -10.83
CA GLN A 82 23.83 -9.20 -11.08
C GLN A 82 22.88 -8.64 -10.03
N ALA A 83 23.22 -8.75 -8.74
CA ALA A 83 22.41 -8.21 -7.65
C ALA A 83 22.25 -6.68 -7.77
N HIS A 84 23.32 -5.94 -8.04
CA HIS A 84 23.27 -4.49 -8.16
C HIS A 84 22.53 -4.01 -9.42
N ASN A 85 22.62 -4.77 -10.51
CA ASN A 85 21.93 -4.45 -11.77
C ASN A 85 20.46 -4.86 -11.77
N THR A 86 19.96 -5.56 -10.75
CA THR A 86 18.52 -5.73 -10.58
C THR A 86 17.90 -4.44 -10.04
N PRO A 87 16.91 -3.85 -10.73
CA PRO A 87 16.31 -2.59 -10.27
C PRO A 87 15.54 -2.84 -8.97
N GLN A 88 15.94 -2.16 -7.90
CA GLN A 88 15.26 -2.24 -6.59
C GLN A 88 13.78 -1.82 -6.64
N ARG A 89 13.37 -1.08 -7.67
CA ARG A 89 11.96 -0.76 -7.94
C ARG A 89 11.57 -1.29 -9.31
N GLN A 90 10.87 -2.41 -9.32
CA GLN A 90 10.09 -2.82 -10.47
C GLN A 90 8.69 -2.23 -10.32
N MET A 91 8.26 -1.41 -11.28
CA MET A 91 6.83 -1.10 -11.41
C MET A 91 6.15 -2.43 -11.72
N LYS A 92 5.41 -2.96 -10.76
CA LYS A 92 4.55 -4.11 -10.99
C LYS A 92 3.46 -3.63 -11.93
N ASN A 93 3.67 -3.81 -13.24
CA ASN A 93 2.56 -3.85 -14.16
C ASN A 93 1.76 -5.06 -13.71
N GLU A 94 0.77 -4.82 -12.87
CA GLU A 94 -0.36 -5.72 -12.78
C GLU A 94 -0.95 -5.71 -14.18
N ASP A 95 -0.45 -6.62 -15.03
CA ASP A 95 -1.29 -7.26 -16.01
C ASP A 95 -2.46 -7.73 -15.19
N LYS A 96 -3.50 -6.89 -15.16
CA LYS A 96 -4.80 -7.22 -14.65
C LYS A 96 -5.18 -8.39 -15.52
N LYS A 97 -4.80 -9.57 -15.02
CA LYS A 97 -5.39 -10.87 -15.22
C LYS A 97 -6.73 -10.59 -15.80
N SER A 98 -6.91 -10.99 -17.05
CA SER A 98 -8.16 -11.19 -17.77
C SER A 98 -9.32 -11.57 -16.84
N LYS A 99 -9.72 -10.64 -15.96
CA LYS A 99 -11.02 -10.51 -15.38
C LYS A 99 -11.77 -10.22 -16.63
N LYS A 100 -12.33 -11.28 -17.22
CA LYS A 100 -13.24 -11.24 -18.34
C LYS A 100 -14.08 -10.00 -18.11
N THR A 101 -13.74 -8.90 -18.78
CA THR A 101 -14.64 -7.79 -18.97
C THR A 101 -15.62 -8.38 -19.97
N GLU A 102 -16.46 -9.28 -19.46
CA GLU A 102 -17.53 -9.93 -20.19
C GLU A 102 -18.29 -8.75 -20.76
N LYS A 103 -18.21 -8.60 -22.09
CA LYS A 103 -18.83 -7.50 -22.80
C LYS A 103 -20.30 -7.59 -22.46
N ARG A 104 -20.75 -6.71 -21.57
CA ARG A 104 -22.11 -6.65 -21.06
C ARG A 104 -22.97 -6.17 -22.22
N SER A 105 -23.43 -7.11 -23.05
CA SER A 105 -24.38 -6.81 -24.10
C SER A 105 -25.66 -6.30 -23.46
N ARG A 106 -26.22 -5.23 -24.03
CA ARG A 106 -27.51 -4.69 -23.61
C ARG A 106 -28.55 -5.80 -23.77
N ALA A 107 -29.13 -6.25 -22.65
CA ALA A 107 -30.27 -7.14 -22.68
C ALA A 107 -31.55 -6.34 -22.95
N GLU A 108 -32.60 -7.04 -23.35
CA GLU A 108 -33.95 -6.50 -23.53
C GLU A 108 -34.50 -5.94 -22.21
N LYS A 109 -35.24 -4.83 -22.28
CA LYS A 109 -35.69 -4.05 -21.11
C LYS A 109 -36.53 -4.91 -20.16
N ASP A 110 -37.46 -5.69 -20.69
CA ASP A 110 -38.41 -6.48 -19.90
C ASP A 110 -37.71 -7.56 -19.08
N LYS A 111 -36.74 -8.25 -19.68
CA LYS A 111 -35.91 -9.25 -18.98
C LYS A 111 -35.12 -8.65 -17.81
N VAL A 112 -34.64 -7.41 -17.96
CA VAL A 112 -33.91 -6.72 -16.88
C VAL A 112 -34.87 -6.32 -15.75
N MET A 113 -36.11 -5.95 -16.08
CA MET A 113 -37.16 -5.67 -15.10
C MET A 113 -37.48 -6.88 -14.24
N ASP A 114 -37.68 -8.06 -14.85
CA ASP A 114 -37.99 -9.30 -14.12
C ASP A 114 -36.89 -9.69 -13.14
N ILE A 115 -35.62 -9.57 -13.58
CA ILE A 115 -34.44 -9.83 -12.73
C ILE A 115 -34.39 -8.83 -11.57
N LEU A 116 -34.72 -7.56 -11.83
CA LEU A 116 -34.75 -6.52 -10.80
C LEU A 116 -35.84 -6.82 -9.77
N PHE A 117 -37.05 -7.19 -10.19
CA PHE A 117 -38.12 -7.55 -9.26
C PHE A 117 -37.75 -8.75 -8.37
N ASN A 118 -37.14 -9.80 -8.93
CA ASN A 118 -36.63 -10.95 -8.16
C ASN A 118 -35.50 -10.55 -7.20
N ALA A 119 -34.64 -9.59 -7.59
CA ALA A 119 -33.63 -9.06 -6.66
C ALA A 119 -34.30 -8.35 -5.48
N PHE A 120 -35.24 -7.43 -5.75
CA PHE A 120 -35.92 -6.64 -4.73
C PHE A 120 -36.84 -7.44 -3.80
N GLU A 121 -37.22 -8.67 -4.17
CA GLU A 121 -37.91 -9.61 -3.29
C GLU A 121 -37.04 -9.99 -2.07
N LYS A 122 -35.72 -10.09 -2.26
CA LYS A 122 -34.77 -10.48 -1.21
C LYS A 122 -34.33 -9.30 -0.35
N HIS A 123 -34.09 -8.15 -0.97
CA HIS A 123 -33.67 -6.95 -0.26
C HIS A 123 -34.44 -5.72 -0.75
N GLN A 124 -34.99 -4.98 0.21
CA GLN A 124 -35.78 -3.77 -0.09
C GLN A 124 -34.94 -2.62 -0.65
N PHE A 125 -33.65 -2.60 -0.32
CA PHE A 125 -32.72 -1.53 -0.69
C PHE A 125 -31.50 -2.15 -1.35
N TYR A 126 -31.13 -1.64 -2.52
CA TYR A 126 -29.93 -2.06 -3.24
C TYR A 126 -29.02 -0.90 -3.61
N ASN A 127 -27.72 -1.16 -3.62
CA ASN A 127 -26.73 -0.25 -4.20
C ASN A 127 -26.64 -0.48 -5.72
N ILE A 128 -26.36 0.58 -6.48
CA ILE A 128 -26.11 0.49 -7.93
C ILE A 128 -25.03 -0.55 -8.26
N LYS A 129 -24.01 -0.70 -7.40
CA LYS A 129 -22.93 -1.69 -7.60
C LYS A 129 -23.41 -3.13 -7.54
N ASP A 130 -24.37 -3.43 -6.67
CA ASP A 130 -24.90 -4.78 -6.48
C ASP A 130 -25.85 -5.14 -7.62
N LEU A 131 -26.68 -4.18 -8.05
CA LEU A 131 -27.56 -4.34 -9.21
C LEU A 131 -26.76 -4.54 -10.51
N MET A 132 -25.60 -3.89 -10.64
CA MET A 132 -24.66 -4.16 -11.73
C MET A 132 -24.08 -5.58 -11.69
N GLY A 133 -23.93 -6.18 -10.50
CA GLY A 133 -23.44 -7.53 -10.32
C GLY A 133 -24.48 -8.58 -10.70
N ILE A 134 -25.74 -8.35 -10.30
CA ILE A 134 -26.87 -9.25 -10.55
C ILE A 134 -27.26 -9.22 -12.03
N THR A 135 -27.51 -8.03 -12.59
CA THR A 135 -28.00 -7.88 -13.97
C THR A 135 -26.90 -8.00 -15.03
N LYS A 136 -25.63 -7.84 -14.61
CA LYS A 136 -24.47 -7.71 -15.50
C LYS A 136 -24.71 -6.69 -16.62
N GLN A 137 -25.48 -5.63 -16.38
CA GLN A 137 -25.73 -4.55 -17.36
C GLN A 137 -24.78 -3.36 -17.15
N PRO A 138 -24.59 -2.50 -18.16
CA PRO A 138 -23.84 -1.25 -18.01
C PRO A 138 -24.64 -0.23 -17.16
N VAL A 139 -23.91 0.55 -16.35
CA VAL A 139 -24.45 1.59 -15.43
C VAL A 139 -25.43 2.57 -16.07
N PRO A 140 -25.19 3.14 -17.27
CA PRO A 140 -26.12 4.11 -17.85
C PRO A 140 -27.49 3.49 -18.12
N TYR A 141 -27.52 2.30 -18.71
CA TYR A 141 -28.77 1.62 -19.07
C TYR A 141 -29.58 1.21 -17.83
N LEU A 142 -28.89 0.73 -16.80
CA LEU A 142 -29.54 0.37 -15.54
C LEU A 142 -30.16 1.61 -14.85
N LYS A 143 -29.52 2.78 -14.93
CA LYS A 143 -30.08 4.02 -14.36
C LYS A 143 -31.31 4.53 -15.11
N GLU A 144 -31.44 4.28 -16.41
CA GLU A 144 -32.66 4.64 -17.16
C GLU A 144 -33.85 3.84 -16.64
N ILE A 145 -33.67 2.51 -16.54
CA ILE A 145 -34.66 1.58 -16.00
C ILE A 145 -35.02 1.91 -14.55
N LEU A 146 -34.01 2.12 -13.70
CA LEU A 146 -34.23 2.42 -12.29
C LEU A 146 -34.97 3.74 -12.08
N LYS A 147 -34.85 4.74 -12.97
CA LYS A 147 -35.63 5.97 -12.85
C LYS A 147 -37.12 5.77 -13.12
N GLU A 148 -37.49 4.76 -13.88
CA GLU A 148 -38.90 4.46 -14.19
C GLU A 148 -39.60 3.73 -13.04
N ILE A 149 -38.91 2.78 -12.40
CA ILE A 149 -39.52 1.87 -11.41
C ILE A 149 -39.04 2.05 -9.96
N CYS A 150 -37.88 2.68 -9.75
CA CYS A 150 -37.26 2.81 -8.43
C CYS A 150 -37.20 4.28 -7.98
N ASN A 151 -37.30 4.45 -6.66
CA ASN A 151 -37.06 5.73 -6.01
C ASN A 151 -35.60 5.81 -5.56
N TYR A 152 -34.99 6.98 -5.72
CA TYR A 152 -33.61 7.23 -5.33
C TYR A 152 -33.59 7.84 -3.93
N ASN A 153 -33.05 7.10 -2.95
CA ASN A 153 -32.97 7.60 -1.59
C ASN A 153 -31.77 8.56 -1.41
N VAL A 154 -32.08 9.85 -1.19
CA VAL A 154 -31.10 10.91 -0.92
C VAL A 154 -30.83 11.07 0.57
N THR A 155 -31.69 10.53 1.43
CA THR A 155 -31.65 10.73 2.88
C THR A 155 -30.66 9.77 3.55
N ALA A 156 -29.91 10.26 4.54
CA ALA A 156 -29.15 9.40 5.45
C ALA A 156 -30.14 8.73 6.42
N PRO A 157 -29.96 7.45 6.80
CA PRO A 157 -28.73 6.64 6.73
C PRO A 157 -28.53 5.81 5.46
N HIS A 158 -29.51 5.71 4.56
CA HIS A 158 -29.46 4.85 3.34
C HIS A 158 -29.19 5.64 2.06
N LYS A 159 -28.30 6.64 2.13
CA LYS A 159 -27.95 7.52 1.01
C LYS A 159 -27.38 6.72 -0.16
N HIS A 160 -27.82 7.02 -1.38
CA HIS A 160 -27.42 6.37 -2.63
C HIS A 160 -27.96 4.94 -2.81
N MET A 161 -28.94 4.52 -2.00
CA MET A 161 -29.65 3.27 -2.20
C MET A 161 -30.87 3.48 -3.09
N TRP A 162 -31.15 2.49 -3.91
CA TRP A 162 -32.38 2.40 -4.72
C TRP A 162 -33.37 1.51 -4.00
N GLU A 163 -34.61 2.00 -3.89
CA GLU A 163 -35.76 1.24 -3.40
C GLU A 163 -36.78 1.12 -4.52
N LEU A 164 -37.51 0.02 -4.57
CA LEU A 164 -38.61 -0.11 -5.52
C LEU A 164 -39.77 0.82 -5.10
N LYS A 165 -40.38 1.53 -6.06
CA LYS A 165 -41.54 2.39 -5.78
C LYS A 165 -42.66 1.52 -5.17
N PRO A 166 -43.33 1.96 -4.09
CA PRO A 166 -44.38 1.17 -3.43
C PRO A 166 -45.57 0.86 -4.34
N GLU A 167 -45.76 1.64 -5.41
CA GLU A 167 -46.79 1.43 -6.42
C GLU A 167 -46.60 0.13 -7.21
N PHE A 168 -45.36 -0.36 -7.38
CA PHE A 168 -45.07 -1.60 -8.12
C PHE A 168 -44.88 -2.83 -7.23
N ARG A 169 -45.10 -2.71 -5.91
CA ARG A 169 -45.03 -3.88 -5.00
C ARG A 169 -46.14 -4.90 -5.22
N HIS A 170 -47.24 -4.55 -5.92
CA HIS A 170 -48.46 -5.36 -5.94
C HIS A 170 -49.22 -5.40 -7.27
N TYR A 171 -48.56 -5.29 -8.41
CA TYR A 171 -49.21 -5.59 -9.69
C TYR A 171 -48.62 -6.86 -10.30
N LYS A 172 -49.02 -8.01 -9.73
CA LYS A 172 -49.52 -9.05 -10.64
C LYS A 172 -50.78 -8.44 -11.28
N THR A 173 -50.61 -7.64 -12.33
CA THR A 173 -51.73 -7.38 -13.22
C THR A 173 -52.08 -8.73 -13.79
N SER A 174 -53.23 -9.21 -13.38
CA SER A 174 -53.87 -10.43 -13.85
C SER A 174 -54.06 -10.37 -15.37
N GLU A 175 -53.08 -10.79 -16.15
CA GLU A 175 -53.21 -11.05 -17.58
C GLU A 175 -52.51 -12.36 -17.94
N ASP A 176 -52.99 -13.45 -17.33
CA ASP A 176 -52.86 -14.82 -17.85
C ASP A 176 -54.11 -15.61 -17.40
N ALA A 177 -55.27 -15.09 -17.81
CA ALA A 177 -56.50 -15.85 -17.93
C ALA A 177 -56.88 -15.83 -19.41
N GLY A 178 -56.39 -16.83 -20.17
CA GLY A 178 -56.92 -17.17 -21.49
C GLY A 178 -55.96 -17.01 -22.67
N SER A 179 -55.28 -18.09 -23.02
CA SER A 179 -55.54 -18.80 -24.29
C SER A 179 -54.90 -20.18 -24.30
#